data_AF-A0A7Y5KGY2-F1
#
_entry.id   AF-A0A7Y5KGY2-F1
#
_cell.length_a   1.000
_cell.length_b   1.000
_cell.length_c   1.000
_cell.angle_alpha   90.00
_cell.angle_beta   90.00
_cell.angle_gamma   90.00
#
_symmetry.space_group_name_H-M   'P 1'
#
loop_
_entity.id
_entity.type
_entity.pdbx_description
1 polymer ?
#
loop_
_entity_poly.entity_id
_entity_poly.type
_entity_poly.pdbx_seq_one_letter_code
_entity_poly.pdbx_strand_id
1 'polypeptide(L)'
;MSKTKTEIELQISAVISNFLQSQLGEKASSVNAILAGNTLAVSAADCLSPAESKLAQNEQDWKLLQNFKAQQFEHARPVLERNLEELTGCKVVSIVTTVGKDGMRFEMVLFNEDVERKFQPPKRRIYMNTMKTFMLMAGLTALLIVIGNWLGGQTGMFIALGFALLMNFGSYWFSDKIVLKMYNAEEVSPSSDLYAMVRTLATKAGLPMPKVYLIPGDQPNAFATGRNPEHAAVAVTEGIMRMLNRN
;
A
#
# COMPACT_ATOMS: atom_id res chain seq x y z
N MET A 1 16.16 -10.25 -2.63
CA MET A 1 15.55 -9.00 -2.11
C MET A 1 14.74 -9.36 -0.88
N SER A 2 14.90 -8.63 0.22
CA SER A 2 14.03 -8.78 1.40
C SER A 2 12.65 -8.20 1.06
N LYS A 3 11.59 -8.98 1.26
CA LYS A 3 10.20 -8.57 0.99
C LYS A 3 9.83 -7.41 1.91
N THR A 4 9.03 -6.47 1.40
CA THR A 4 8.48 -5.38 2.22
C THR A 4 7.26 -5.85 3.01
N LYS A 5 6.87 -5.09 4.05
CA LYS A 5 5.66 -5.33 4.84
C LYS A 5 4.41 -5.50 3.94
N THR A 6 4.21 -4.60 2.98
CA THR A 6 3.04 -4.64 2.10
C THR A 6 3.07 -5.85 1.16
N GLU A 7 4.25 -6.21 0.63
CA GLU A 7 4.38 -7.40 -0.21
C GLU A 7 4.07 -8.69 0.56
N ILE A 8 4.52 -8.81 1.82
CA ILE A 8 4.23 -10.00 2.61
C ILE A 8 2.75 -10.08 3.01
N GLU A 9 2.11 -8.95 3.34
CA GLU A 9 0.68 -8.87 3.65
C GLU A 9 -0.20 -9.29 2.46
N LEU A 10 0.17 -8.86 1.25
CA LEU A 10 -0.52 -9.28 0.02
C LEU A 10 -0.36 -10.79 -0.25
N GLN A 11 0.84 -11.34 -0.01
CA GLN A 11 1.07 -12.77 -0.16
C GLN A 11 0.30 -13.59 0.88
N ILE A 12 0.25 -13.13 2.13
CA ILE A 12 -0.58 -13.74 3.18
C ILE A 12 -2.05 -13.72 2.76
N SER A 13 -2.55 -12.57 2.29
CA SER A 13 -3.94 -12.44 1.81
C SER A 13 -4.25 -13.46 0.71
N ALA A 14 -3.34 -13.65 -0.25
CA ALA A 14 -3.50 -14.64 -1.32
C ALA A 14 -3.49 -16.09 -0.80
N VAL A 15 -2.57 -16.41 0.13
CA VAL A 15 -2.50 -17.74 0.76
C VAL A 15 -3.78 -18.05 1.53
N ILE A 16 -4.29 -17.09 2.30
CA ILE A 16 -5.53 -17.24 3.05
C ILE A 16 -6.72 -17.38 2.11
N SER A 17 -6.80 -16.57 1.06
CA SER A 17 -7.86 -16.70 0.04
C SER A 17 -7.89 -18.10 -0.56
N ASN A 18 -6.73 -18.67 -0.90
CA ASN A 18 -6.63 -20.03 -1.41
C ASN A 18 -6.98 -21.09 -0.35
N PHE A 19 -6.60 -20.86 0.91
CA PHE A 19 -6.96 -21.73 2.02
C PHE A 19 -8.48 -21.78 2.24
N LEU A 20 -9.13 -20.62 2.33
CA LEU A 20 -10.59 -20.52 2.49
C LEU A 20 -11.31 -21.25 1.36
N GLN A 21 -10.86 -21.06 0.12
CA GLN A 21 -11.48 -21.72 -1.03
C GLN A 21 -11.22 -23.23 -1.07
N SER A 22 -9.99 -23.69 -0.80
CA SER A 22 -9.61 -25.10 -0.97
C SER A 22 -9.97 -25.99 0.22
N GLN A 23 -9.89 -25.47 1.45
CA GLN A 23 -10.11 -26.25 2.67
C GLN A 23 -11.51 -26.08 3.23
N LEU A 24 -12.10 -24.89 3.10
CA LEU A 24 -13.41 -24.56 3.68
C LEU A 24 -14.51 -24.40 2.63
N GLY A 25 -14.17 -24.38 1.33
CA GLY A 25 -15.13 -24.12 0.25
C GLY A 25 -15.69 -22.69 0.26
N GLU A 26 -15.08 -21.78 1.01
CA GLU A 26 -15.52 -20.39 1.16
C GLU A 26 -14.89 -19.53 0.05
N LYS A 27 -15.73 -18.97 -0.82
CA LYS A 27 -15.30 -18.04 -1.87
C LYS A 27 -15.43 -16.60 -1.40
N ALA A 28 -14.45 -16.14 -0.64
CA ALA A 28 -14.41 -14.75 -0.19
C ALA A 28 -14.27 -13.79 -1.38
N SER A 29 -15.02 -12.68 -1.37
CA SER A 29 -14.93 -11.64 -2.40
C SER A 29 -13.69 -10.76 -2.24
N SER A 30 -13.22 -10.63 -1.00
CA SER A 30 -11.98 -9.94 -0.64
C SER A 30 -11.39 -10.57 0.61
N VAL A 31 -10.05 -10.59 0.67
CA VAL A 31 -9.28 -11.01 1.84
C VAL A 31 -8.22 -9.96 2.08
N ASN A 32 -8.17 -9.43 3.29
CA ASN A 32 -7.18 -8.45 3.72
C ASN A 32 -6.45 -8.98 4.95
N ALA A 33 -5.12 -8.86 4.93
CA ALA A 33 -4.23 -9.34 5.98
C ALA A 33 -3.33 -8.18 6.42
N ILE A 34 -3.25 -7.94 7.73
CA ILE A 34 -2.46 -6.86 8.32
C ILE A 34 -1.56 -7.42 9.41
N LEU A 35 -0.27 -7.13 9.31
CA LEU A 35 0.71 -7.44 10.35
C LEU A 35 0.86 -6.26 11.31
N ALA A 36 0.77 -6.55 12.60
CA ALA A 36 1.00 -5.63 13.70
C ALA A 36 1.82 -6.32 14.79
N GLY A 37 3.12 -6.05 14.84
CA GLY A 37 4.08 -6.72 15.70
C GLY A 37 4.13 -8.23 15.48
N ASN A 38 3.77 -8.99 16.52
CA ASN A 38 3.66 -10.46 16.49
C ASN A 38 2.24 -10.96 16.15
N THR A 39 1.35 -10.07 15.71
CA THR A 39 -0.04 -10.41 15.42
C THR A 39 -0.33 -10.20 13.94
N LEU A 40 -1.07 -11.14 13.35
CA LEU A 40 -1.67 -11.01 12.03
C LEU A 40 -3.19 -10.97 12.19
N ALA A 41 -3.78 -9.87 11.76
CA ALA A 41 -5.23 -9.73 11.66
C ALA A 41 -5.68 -9.95 10.22
N VAL A 42 -6.73 -10.73 10.04
CA VAL A 42 -7.26 -11.12 8.74
C VAL A 42 -8.75 -10.83 8.73
N SER A 43 -9.23 -10.22 7.66
CA SER A 43 -10.65 -10.06 7.40
C SER A 43 -10.99 -10.58 6.01
N ALA A 44 -12.01 -11.41 5.89
CA ALA A 44 -12.54 -11.91 4.63
C ALA A 44 -14.03 -11.62 4.52
N ALA A 45 -14.46 -11.12 3.36
CA ALA A 45 -15.86 -10.77 3.09
C ALA A 45 -16.58 -11.86 2.28
N ASP A 46 -17.89 -11.96 2.45
CA ASP A 46 -18.77 -12.88 1.71
C ASP A 46 -18.43 -14.38 1.92
N CYS A 47 -18.04 -14.76 3.14
CA CYS A 47 -17.67 -16.14 3.48
C CYS A 47 -18.87 -17.09 3.66
N LEU A 48 -20.11 -16.58 3.63
CA LEU A 48 -21.33 -17.37 3.72
C LEU A 48 -21.96 -17.56 2.34
N SER A 49 -22.31 -18.80 2.02
CA SER A 49 -23.11 -19.10 0.83
C SER A 49 -24.54 -18.53 0.95
N PRO A 50 -25.28 -18.36 -0.16
CA PRO A 50 -26.66 -17.88 -0.11
C PRO A 50 -27.60 -18.72 0.75
N ALA A 51 -27.33 -20.03 0.91
CA ALA A 51 -28.10 -20.91 1.77
C ALA A 51 -27.76 -20.66 3.26
N GLU A 52 -26.48 -20.55 3.58
CA GLU A 52 -26.00 -20.26 4.95
C GLU A 52 -26.44 -18.86 5.42
N SER A 53 -26.43 -17.87 4.54
CA SER A 53 -26.92 -16.51 4.84
C SER A 53 -28.41 -16.51 5.20
N LYS A 54 -29.23 -17.35 4.55
CA LYS A 54 -30.64 -17.52 4.92
C LYS A 54 -30.80 -18.20 6.29
N LEU A 55 -29.98 -19.22 6.57
CA LEU A 55 -29.99 -19.91 7.87
C LEU A 55 -29.54 -18.98 9.01
N ALA A 56 -28.58 -18.08 8.76
CA ALA A 56 -28.08 -17.13 9.76
C ALA A 56 -29.12 -16.11 10.27
N GLN A 57 -30.28 -16.00 9.60
CA GLN A 57 -31.39 -15.14 10.02
C GLN A 57 -32.06 -15.63 11.31
N ASN A 58 -32.10 -16.95 11.53
CA ASN A 58 -32.62 -17.56 12.75
C ASN A 58 -31.51 -17.71 13.79
N GLU A 59 -31.77 -17.35 15.04
CA GLU A 59 -30.77 -17.39 16.11
C GLU A 59 -30.33 -18.80 16.49
N GLN A 60 -31.23 -19.78 16.45
CA GLN A 60 -30.89 -21.19 16.70
C GLN A 60 -30.00 -21.76 15.59
N ASP A 61 -30.40 -21.55 14.34
CA ASP A 61 -29.67 -22.05 13.17
C ASP A 61 -28.30 -21.36 13.03
N TRP A 62 -28.21 -20.08 13.41
CA TRP A 62 -26.95 -19.36 13.49
C TRP A 62 -25.96 -19.98 14.47
N LYS A 63 -26.39 -20.31 15.69
CA LYS A 63 -25.51 -20.93 16.70
C LYS A 63 -24.98 -22.29 16.20
N LEU A 64 -25.83 -23.07 15.53
CA LEU A 64 -25.43 -24.34 14.93
C LEU A 64 -24.40 -24.13 13.81
N LEU A 65 -24.67 -23.19 12.90
CA LEU A 65 -23.77 -22.85 11.81
C LEU A 65 -22.42 -22.33 12.31
N GLN A 66 -22.42 -21.47 13.33
CA GLN A 66 -21.21 -20.92 13.94
C GLN A 66 -20.35 -22.04 14.55
N ASN A 67 -20.95 -22.98 15.28
CA ASN A 67 -20.24 -24.14 15.83
C ASN A 67 -19.67 -25.03 14.74
N PHE A 68 -20.44 -25.27 13.67
CA PHE A 68 -19.99 -26.07 12.53
C PHE A 68 -18.79 -25.43 11.82
N LYS A 69 -18.86 -24.12 11.54
CA LYS A 69 -17.76 -23.36 10.92
C LYS A 69 -16.51 -23.35 11.80
N ALA A 70 -16.66 -23.19 13.11
CA ALA A 70 -15.56 -23.28 14.06
C ALA A 70 -14.91 -24.68 14.02
N GLN A 71 -15.72 -25.74 14.01
CA GLN A 71 -15.22 -27.12 13.95
C GLN A 71 -14.51 -27.43 12.61
N GLN A 72 -15.05 -26.98 11.48
CA GLN A 72 -14.38 -27.12 10.18
C GLN A 72 -13.03 -26.41 10.16
N PHE A 73 -12.97 -25.20 10.71
CA PHE A 73 -11.73 -24.46 10.78
C PHE A 73 -10.67 -25.18 11.62
N GLU A 74 -11.02 -25.69 12.80
CA GLU A 74 -10.07 -26.41 13.64
C GLU A 74 -9.47 -27.65 12.95
N HIS A 75 -10.22 -28.32 12.06
CA HIS A 75 -9.67 -29.43 11.26
C HIS A 75 -8.70 -28.96 10.18
N ALA A 76 -8.97 -27.81 9.56
CA ALA A 76 -8.15 -27.24 8.49
C ALA A 76 -6.97 -26.41 9.02
N ARG A 77 -7.03 -25.99 10.29
CA ARG A 77 -6.07 -25.09 10.95
C ARG A 77 -4.60 -25.48 10.76
N PRO A 78 -4.19 -26.76 10.87
CA PRO A 78 -2.78 -27.14 10.69
C PRO A 78 -2.20 -26.80 9.30
N VAL A 79 -3.06 -26.78 8.26
CA VAL A 79 -2.65 -26.39 6.91
C VAL A 79 -2.37 -24.89 6.84
N LEU A 80 -3.22 -24.07 7.45
CA LEU A 80 -3.02 -22.63 7.52
C LEU A 80 -1.77 -22.29 8.33
N GLU A 81 -1.57 -22.94 9.49
CA GLU A 81 -0.37 -22.76 10.32
C GLU A 81 0.89 -23.03 9.50
N ARG A 82 0.99 -24.18 8.84
CA ARG A 82 2.15 -24.52 8.01
C ARG A 82 2.44 -23.47 6.93
N ASN A 83 1.40 -23.04 6.19
CA ASN A 83 1.57 -22.05 5.13
C ASN A 83 2.05 -20.69 5.68
N LEU A 84 1.54 -20.26 6.84
CA LEU A 84 1.96 -19.02 7.48
C LEU A 84 3.38 -19.12 8.04
N GLU A 85 3.75 -20.24 8.63
CA GLU A 85 5.11 -20.48 9.14
C GLU A 85 6.13 -20.52 7.99
N GLU A 86 5.82 -21.18 6.88
CA GLU A 86 6.69 -21.22 5.69
C GLU A 86 6.90 -19.82 5.08
N LEU A 87 5.85 -19.01 5.08
CA LEU A 87 5.87 -17.69 4.43
C LEU A 87 6.53 -16.62 5.32
N THR A 88 6.28 -16.66 6.63
CA THR A 88 6.77 -15.66 7.60
C THR A 88 8.09 -16.05 8.26
N GLY A 89 8.40 -17.35 8.31
CA GLY A 89 9.53 -17.89 9.08
C GLY A 89 9.36 -17.75 10.60
N CYS A 90 8.14 -17.52 11.08
CA CYS A 90 7.80 -17.41 12.51
C CYS A 90 6.79 -18.49 12.87
N LYS A 91 6.88 -19.04 14.09
CA LYS A 91 5.95 -20.07 14.55
C LYS A 91 4.61 -19.47 14.94
N VAL A 92 3.53 -20.14 14.58
CA VAL A 92 2.18 -19.77 15.01
C VAL A 92 1.93 -20.30 16.42
N VAL A 93 1.54 -19.41 17.34
CA VAL A 93 1.23 -19.72 18.74
C VAL A 93 -0.26 -20.01 18.91
N SER A 94 -1.11 -19.22 18.27
CA SER A 94 -2.56 -19.37 18.37
C SER A 94 -3.25 -18.77 17.15
N ILE A 95 -4.37 -19.37 16.76
CA ILE A 95 -5.29 -18.81 15.77
C ILE A 95 -6.67 -18.74 16.40
N VAL A 96 -7.29 -17.57 16.35
CA VAL A 96 -8.68 -17.36 16.73
C VAL A 96 -9.45 -16.95 15.49
N THR A 97 -10.53 -17.64 15.19
CA THR A 97 -11.41 -17.31 14.06
C THR A 97 -12.83 -17.06 14.55
N THR A 98 -13.54 -16.17 13.87
CA THR A 98 -14.98 -15.98 14.06
C THR A 98 -15.61 -15.57 12.73
N VAL A 99 -16.87 -15.94 12.53
CA VAL A 99 -17.67 -15.53 11.37
C VAL A 99 -18.88 -14.77 11.90
N GLY A 100 -19.17 -13.62 11.29
CA GLY A 100 -20.34 -12.79 11.57
C GLY A 100 -21.55 -13.19 10.74
N LYS A 101 -22.75 -12.77 11.18
CA LYS A 101 -24.01 -13.00 10.44
C LYS A 101 -24.05 -12.29 9.08
N ASP A 102 -23.27 -11.22 8.96
CA ASP A 102 -23.03 -10.45 7.74
C ASP A 102 -22.12 -11.17 6.74
N GLY A 103 -21.58 -12.35 7.10
CA GLY A 103 -20.65 -13.10 6.28
C GLY A 103 -19.21 -12.59 6.34
N MET A 104 -18.91 -11.66 7.24
CA MET A 104 -17.54 -11.23 7.52
C MET A 104 -16.85 -12.26 8.43
N ARG A 105 -15.73 -12.80 7.97
CA ARG A 105 -14.85 -13.67 8.75
C ARG A 105 -13.66 -12.86 9.26
N PHE A 106 -13.36 -12.99 10.55
CA PHE A 106 -12.17 -12.41 11.16
C PHE A 106 -11.28 -13.51 11.71
N GLU A 107 -9.98 -13.43 11.41
CA GLU A 107 -8.98 -14.33 11.97
C GLU A 107 -7.87 -13.51 12.61
N MET A 108 -7.45 -13.92 13.79
CA MET A 108 -6.34 -13.32 14.51
C MET A 108 -5.32 -14.41 14.80
N VAL A 109 -4.13 -14.25 14.24
CA VAL A 109 -3.03 -15.19 14.38
C VAL A 109 -1.94 -14.54 15.23
N LEU A 110 -1.55 -15.22 16.30
CA LEU A 110 -0.44 -14.82 17.17
C LEU A 110 0.81 -15.62 16.80
N PHE A 111 1.92 -14.93 16.62
CA PHE A 111 3.22 -15.53 16.39
C PHE A 111 4.10 -15.45 17.63
N ASN A 112 5.11 -16.32 17.67
CA ASN A 112 6.10 -16.36 18.74
C ASN A 112 7.07 -15.15 18.72
N GLU A 113 7.20 -14.49 17.58
CA GLU A 113 8.12 -13.39 17.33
C GLU A 113 7.43 -12.22 16.62
N ASP A 114 8.05 -11.04 16.69
CA ASP A 114 7.63 -9.86 15.95
C ASP A 114 7.89 -10.06 14.44
N VAL A 115 6.86 -10.52 13.75
CA VAL A 115 6.86 -10.76 12.29
C VAL A 115 7.00 -9.44 11.55
N GLU A 116 6.28 -8.40 11.99
CA GLU A 116 6.28 -7.09 11.34
C GLU A 116 7.70 -6.53 11.23
N ARG A 117 8.50 -6.66 12.29
CA ARG A 117 9.89 -6.17 12.32
C ARG A 117 10.80 -6.84 11.29
N LYS A 118 10.52 -8.09 10.86
CA LYS A 118 11.30 -8.78 9.81
C LYS A 118 11.08 -8.15 8.43
N PHE A 119 9.94 -7.51 8.20
CA PHE A 119 9.54 -6.95 6.91
C PHE A 119 9.47 -5.41 6.89
N GLN A 120 9.67 -4.76 8.04
CA GLN A 120 9.88 -3.31 8.11
C GLN A 120 11.33 -2.93 7.78
N PRO A 121 11.57 -1.83 7.05
CA PRO A 121 12.91 -1.28 6.93
C PRO A 121 13.41 -0.87 8.33
N PRO A 122 14.67 -1.16 8.68
CA PRO A 122 15.17 -0.86 10.02
C PRO A 122 15.01 0.63 10.31
N LYS A 123 14.42 1.01 11.46
CA LYS A 123 14.20 2.43 11.85
C LYS A 123 15.46 3.29 11.70
N ARG A 124 16.66 2.71 11.94
CA ARG A 124 17.97 3.36 11.73
C ARG A 124 18.18 3.87 10.29
N ARG A 125 17.62 3.19 9.29
CA ARG A 125 17.71 3.59 7.88
C ARG A 125 16.91 4.87 7.62
N ILE A 126 15.77 5.07 8.27
CA ILE A 126 14.97 6.29 8.13
C ILE A 126 15.75 7.48 8.71
N TYR A 127 16.23 7.39 9.96
CA TYR A 127 17.03 8.47 10.56
C TYR A 127 18.30 8.79 9.78
N MET A 128 19.01 7.76 9.32
CA MET A 128 20.23 7.95 8.53
C MET A 128 19.93 8.57 7.16
N ASN A 129 18.80 8.23 6.53
CA ASN A 129 18.38 8.84 5.28
C ASN A 129 17.93 10.29 5.48
N THR A 130 17.14 10.58 6.51
CA THR A 130 16.74 11.96 6.85
C THR A 130 17.97 12.82 7.16
N MET A 131 18.96 12.28 7.87
CA MET A 131 20.22 12.99 8.11
C MET A 131 21.03 13.21 6.83
N LYS A 132 21.13 12.20 5.95
CA LYS A 132 21.77 12.37 4.64
C LYS A 132 21.08 13.44 3.80
N THR A 133 19.74 13.43 3.75
CA THR A 133 18.95 14.43 3.04
C THR A 133 19.16 15.82 3.63
N PHE A 134 19.13 15.95 4.96
CA PHE A 134 19.37 17.24 5.63
C PHE A 134 20.78 17.77 5.36
N MET A 135 21.79 16.91 5.48
CA MET A 135 23.19 17.27 5.23
C MET A 135 23.41 17.68 3.77
N LEU A 136 22.78 16.99 2.83
CA LEU A 136 22.82 17.32 1.40
C LEU A 136 22.18 18.68 1.13
N MET A 137 20.98 18.93 1.67
CA MET A 137 20.27 20.21 1.51
C MET A 137 21.03 21.38 2.16
N ALA A 138 21.59 21.16 3.35
CA ALA A 138 22.44 22.14 4.03
C ALA A 138 23.71 22.44 3.21
N GLY A 139 24.37 21.42 2.66
CA GLY A 139 25.54 21.56 1.80
C GLY A 139 25.26 22.33 0.51
N LEU A 140 24.16 22.02 -0.18
CA LEU A 140 23.73 22.75 -1.38
C LEU A 140 23.39 24.21 -1.08
N THR A 141 22.71 24.46 0.04
CA THR A 141 22.38 25.83 0.48
C THR A 141 23.65 26.63 0.81
N ALA A 142 24.59 26.02 1.54
CA ALA A 142 25.87 26.63 1.85
C ALA A 142 26.68 26.94 0.58
N LEU A 143 26.67 26.02 -0.41
CA LEU A 143 27.32 26.24 -1.70
C LEU A 143 26.73 27.44 -2.44
N LEU A 144 25.39 27.56 -2.50
CA LEU A 144 24.73 28.72 -3.11
C LEU A 144 25.09 30.03 -2.42
N ILE A 145 25.17 30.04 -1.09
CA ILE A 145 25.59 31.19 -0.30
C ILE A 145 27.03 31.61 -0.63
N VAL A 146 27.96 30.65 -0.73
CA VAL A 146 29.36 30.91 -1.09
C VAL A 146 29.47 31.49 -2.50
N ILE A 147 28.74 30.92 -3.47
CA ILE A 147 28.70 31.43 -4.85
C ILE A 147 28.10 32.83 -4.89
N GLY A 148 27.00 33.07 -4.17
CA GLY A 148 26.38 34.39 -4.06
C GLY A 148 27.33 35.43 -3.48
N ASN A 149 28.11 35.06 -2.46
CA ASN A 149 29.14 35.93 -1.89
C ASN A 149 30.27 36.21 -2.87
N TRP A 150 30.69 35.23 -3.66
CA TRP A 150 31.76 35.41 -4.63
C TRP A 150 31.36 36.33 -5.80
N LEU A 151 30.10 36.25 -6.24
CA LEU A 151 29.57 37.06 -7.34
C LEU A 151 29.15 38.48 -6.92
N GLY A 152 28.62 38.65 -5.71
CA GLY A 152 27.97 39.90 -5.27
C GLY A 152 28.29 40.35 -3.85
N GLY A 153 29.32 39.77 -3.22
CA GLY A 153 29.71 40.06 -1.84
C GLY A 153 28.59 39.76 -0.84
N GLN A 154 28.55 40.51 0.25
CA GLN A 154 27.56 40.32 1.31
C GLN A 154 26.10 40.46 0.80
N THR A 155 25.86 41.37 -0.15
CA THR A 155 24.55 41.53 -0.79
C THR A 155 24.17 40.29 -1.61
N GLY A 156 25.10 39.75 -2.40
CA GLY A 156 24.90 38.52 -3.16
C GLY A 156 24.64 37.29 -2.28
N MET A 157 25.25 37.23 -1.10
CA MET A 157 24.97 36.22 -0.08
C MET A 157 23.51 36.27 0.41
N PHE A 158 22.98 37.44 0.78
CA PHE A 158 21.60 37.57 1.23
C PHE A 158 20.59 37.27 0.11
N ILE A 159 20.90 37.67 -1.12
CA ILE A 159 20.08 37.33 -2.29
C ILE A 159 20.07 35.82 -2.52
N ALA A 160 21.24 35.16 -2.48
CA ALA A 160 21.35 33.72 -2.66
C ALA A 160 20.61 32.94 -1.55
N LEU A 161 20.69 33.39 -0.29
CA LEU A 161 19.94 32.80 0.81
C LEU A 161 18.43 32.95 0.61
N GLY A 162 17.96 34.15 0.24
CA GLY A 162 16.54 34.39 -0.05
C GLY A 162 16.03 33.52 -1.20
N PHE A 163 16.83 33.41 -2.27
CA PHE A 163 16.53 32.55 -3.40
C PHE A 163 16.49 31.06 -3.02
N ALA A 164 17.48 30.58 -2.24
CA ALA A 164 17.52 29.20 -1.78
C ALA A 164 16.32 28.84 -0.91
N LEU A 165 15.91 29.73 0.00
CA LEU A 165 14.69 29.54 0.79
C LEU A 165 13.46 29.49 -0.11
N LEU A 166 13.29 30.48 -0.99
CA LEU A 166 12.16 30.53 -1.92
C LEU A 166 12.08 29.28 -2.81
N MET A 167 13.23 28.80 -3.28
CA MET A 167 13.31 27.59 -4.11
C MET A 167 12.97 26.32 -3.31
N ASN A 168 13.44 26.19 -2.06
CA ASN A 168 13.10 25.04 -1.21
C ASN A 168 11.60 25.01 -0.86
N PHE A 169 11.04 26.14 -0.42
CA PHE A 169 9.61 26.24 -0.11
C PHE A 169 8.73 26.12 -1.36
N GLY A 170 9.13 26.76 -2.46
CA GLY A 170 8.44 26.66 -3.74
C GLY A 170 8.46 25.24 -4.30
N SER A 171 9.59 24.55 -4.22
CA SER A 171 9.69 23.14 -4.64
C SER A 171 8.80 22.23 -3.80
N TYR A 172 8.65 22.47 -2.50
CA TYR A 172 7.71 21.69 -1.69
C TYR A 172 6.25 21.86 -2.17
N TRP A 173 5.84 23.09 -2.49
CA TRP A 173 4.47 23.40 -2.88
C TRP A 173 4.13 23.08 -4.34
N PHE A 174 5.12 23.07 -5.22
CA PHE A 174 4.96 22.90 -6.67
C PHE A 174 5.74 21.70 -7.24
N SER A 175 6.28 20.81 -6.39
CA SER A 175 7.09 19.65 -6.81
C SER A 175 6.37 18.77 -7.83
N ASP A 176 5.09 18.51 -7.60
CA ASP A 176 4.21 17.77 -8.51
C ASP A 176 4.20 18.39 -9.91
N LYS A 177 3.95 19.70 -10.01
CA LYS A 177 3.90 20.41 -11.30
C LYS A 177 5.27 20.48 -11.97
N ILE A 178 6.34 20.65 -11.21
CA ILE A 178 7.71 20.69 -11.73
C ILE A 178 8.06 19.35 -12.35
N VAL A 179 7.85 18.26 -11.61
CA VAL A 179 8.12 16.89 -12.09
C VAL A 179 7.29 16.58 -13.34
N LEU A 180 5.98 16.83 -13.31
CA LEU A 180 5.11 16.58 -14.46
C LEU A 180 5.55 17.37 -15.70
N LYS A 181 5.93 18.65 -15.55
CA LYS A 181 6.46 19.46 -16.65
C LYS A 181 7.82 18.95 -17.16
N MET A 182 8.71 18.51 -16.28
CA MET A 182 10.00 17.94 -16.69
C MET A 182 9.83 16.69 -17.56
N TYR A 183 8.79 15.91 -17.30
CA TYR A 183 8.45 14.74 -18.10
C TYR A 183 7.54 15.05 -19.31
N ASN A 184 7.22 16.33 -19.59
CA ASN A 184 6.24 16.71 -20.61
C ASN A 184 4.93 15.91 -20.50
N ALA A 185 4.47 15.72 -19.27
CA ALA A 185 3.29 14.90 -18.99
C ALA A 185 2.02 15.60 -19.49
N GLU A 186 1.21 14.89 -20.28
CA GLU A 186 -0.04 15.38 -20.86
C GLU A 186 -1.24 14.85 -20.08
N GLU A 187 -2.19 15.71 -19.74
CA GLU A 187 -3.37 15.29 -18.98
C GLU A 187 -4.28 14.41 -19.85
N VAL A 188 -4.65 13.26 -19.31
CA VAL A 188 -5.40 12.25 -20.04
C VAL A 188 -6.88 12.63 -20.07
N SER A 189 -7.51 12.47 -21.25
CA SER A 189 -8.95 12.66 -21.40
C SER A 189 -9.76 11.75 -20.47
N PRO A 190 -10.88 12.23 -19.88
CA PRO A 190 -11.80 11.39 -19.10
C PRO A 190 -12.36 10.17 -19.86
N SER A 191 -12.31 10.19 -21.19
CA SER A 191 -12.74 9.08 -22.05
C SER A 191 -11.69 7.96 -22.20
N SER A 192 -10.48 8.14 -21.66
CA SER A 192 -9.41 7.16 -21.76
C SER A 192 -9.65 5.97 -20.82
N ASP A 193 -9.27 4.77 -21.27
CA ASP A 193 -9.26 3.57 -20.45
C ASP A 193 -8.41 3.72 -19.18
N LEU A 194 -7.29 4.45 -19.27
CA LEU A 194 -6.42 4.71 -18.13
C LEU A 194 -7.15 5.52 -17.06
N TYR A 195 -7.90 6.55 -17.47
CA TYR A 195 -8.69 7.37 -16.55
C TYR A 195 -9.76 6.52 -15.84
N ALA A 196 -10.47 5.66 -16.59
CA ALA A 196 -11.48 4.76 -16.03
C ALA A 196 -10.89 3.75 -15.03
N MET A 197 -9.68 3.24 -15.31
CA MET A 197 -8.97 2.32 -14.42
C MET A 197 -8.59 3.01 -13.11
N VAL A 198 -7.93 4.16 -13.19
CA VAL A 198 -7.54 4.94 -11.99
C VAL A 198 -8.77 5.35 -11.19
N ARG A 199 -9.88 5.74 -11.84
CA ARG A 199 -11.15 6.05 -11.18
C ARG A 199 -11.71 4.87 -10.41
N THR A 200 -11.68 3.67 -10.98
CA THR A 200 -12.16 2.45 -10.31
C THR A 200 -11.33 2.17 -9.05
N LEU A 201 -10.01 2.30 -9.14
CA LEU A 201 -9.10 2.12 -8.01
C LEU A 201 -9.30 3.18 -6.92
N ALA A 202 -9.37 4.47 -7.30
CA ALA A 202 -9.59 5.56 -6.37
C ALA A 202 -10.94 5.42 -5.64
N THR A 203 -11.99 5.03 -6.36
CA THR A 203 -13.33 4.80 -5.78
C THR A 203 -13.32 3.64 -4.80
N LYS A 204 -12.69 2.50 -5.16
CA LYS A 204 -12.54 1.35 -4.26
C LYS A 204 -11.75 1.69 -3.00
N ALA A 205 -10.78 2.59 -3.11
CA ALA A 205 -9.96 3.06 -1.99
C ALA A 205 -10.60 4.21 -1.18
N GLY A 206 -11.77 4.74 -1.58
CA GLY A 206 -12.40 5.89 -0.94
C GLY A 206 -11.58 7.19 -1.05
N LEU A 207 -10.78 7.32 -2.11
CA LEU A 207 -9.90 8.48 -2.34
C LEU A 207 -10.49 9.45 -3.38
N PRO A 208 -10.20 10.76 -3.27
CA PRO A 208 -10.56 11.71 -4.33
C PRO A 208 -9.88 11.33 -5.65
N MET A 209 -10.53 11.63 -6.78
CA MET A 209 -10.00 11.30 -8.10
C MET A 209 -8.71 12.10 -8.37
N PRO A 210 -7.54 11.45 -8.51
CA PRO A 210 -6.30 12.16 -8.82
C PRO A 210 -6.30 12.61 -10.27
N LYS A 211 -5.45 13.60 -10.59
CA LYS A 211 -5.16 13.94 -11.98
C LYS A 211 -4.38 12.82 -12.64
N VAL A 212 -4.69 12.51 -13.90
CA VAL A 212 -4.05 11.40 -14.62
C VAL A 212 -3.28 11.95 -15.80
N TYR A 213 -2.01 11.59 -15.91
CA TYR A 213 -1.11 12.06 -16.95
C TYR A 213 -0.51 10.91 -17.75
N LEU A 214 -0.34 11.13 -19.05
CA LEU A 214 0.42 10.29 -19.95
C LEU A 214 1.76 10.98 -20.26
N ILE A 215 2.85 10.26 -20.05
CA ILE A 215 4.20 10.75 -20.31
C ILE A 215 4.68 10.16 -21.64
N PRO A 216 5.09 11.00 -22.61
CA PRO A 216 5.66 10.51 -23.86
C PRO A 216 7.00 9.82 -23.57
N GLY A 217 7.17 8.59 -24.07
CA GLY A 217 8.42 7.84 -23.93
C GLY A 217 8.22 6.31 -23.91
N ASP A 218 9.20 5.60 -24.47
CA ASP A 218 9.19 4.15 -24.62
C ASP A 218 9.57 3.39 -23.34
N GLN A 219 10.26 4.05 -22.41
CA GLN A 219 10.71 3.39 -21.19
C GLN A 219 9.51 3.16 -20.25
N PRO A 220 9.18 1.90 -19.93
CA PRO A 220 8.00 1.59 -19.12
C PRO A 220 8.20 2.08 -17.69
N ASN A 221 7.34 2.99 -17.24
CA ASN A 221 7.34 3.51 -15.88
C ASN A 221 5.96 4.07 -15.50
N ALA A 222 5.65 4.07 -14.21
CA ALA A 222 4.48 4.75 -13.65
C ALA A 222 4.83 5.24 -12.24
N PHE A 223 4.34 6.43 -11.88
CA PHE A 223 4.52 6.98 -10.55
C PHE A 223 3.33 7.83 -10.12
N ALA A 224 3.16 7.97 -8.80
CA ALA A 224 2.19 8.87 -8.21
C ALA A 224 2.94 9.95 -7.41
N THR A 225 2.48 11.20 -7.51
CA THR A 225 3.03 12.36 -6.80
C THR A 225 1.90 13.23 -6.26
N GLY A 226 2.20 14.12 -5.32
CA GLY A 226 1.23 15.01 -4.71
C GLY A 226 1.50 15.21 -3.22
N ARG A 227 1.23 16.41 -2.74
CA ARG A 227 1.42 16.80 -1.34
C ARG A 227 0.38 16.23 -0.37
N ASN A 228 -0.81 15.93 -0.88
CA ASN A 228 -1.93 15.33 -0.15
C ASN A 228 -2.90 14.67 -1.15
N PRO A 229 -3.89 13.86 -0.70
CA PRO A 229 -4.80 13.16 -1.58
C PRO A 229 -5.59 14.06 -2.55
N GLU A 230 -5.99 15.26 -2.10
CA GLU A 230 -6.72 16.24 -2.94
C GLU A 230 -5.87 16.84 -4.06
N HIS A 231 -4.54 16.80 -3.91
CA HIS A 231 -3.57 17.31 -4.88
C HIS A 231 -2.72 16.17 -5.45
N ALA A 232 -3.27 14.97 -5.51
CA ALA A 232 -2.60 13.81 -6.08
C ALA A 232 -2.65 13.80 -7.61
N ALA A 233 -1.57 13.30 -8.20
CA ALA A 233 -1.42 13.05 -9.63
C ALA A 233 -0.81 11.66 -9.85
N VAL A 234 -1.33 10.94 -10.83
CA VAL A 234 -0.81 9.66 -11.30
C VAL A 234 -0.30 9.86 -12.72
N ALA A 235 0.94 9.49 -12.99
CA ALA A 235 1.55 9.61 -14.30
C ALA A 235 2.06 8.24 -14.78
N VAL A 236 1.78 7.94 -16.05
CA VAL A 236 2.08 6.65 -16.68
C VAL A 236 2.77 6.92 -18.01
N THR A 237 3.82 6.19 -18.36
CA THR A 237 4.47 6.36 -19.66
C THR A 237 3.71 5.63 -20.79
N GLU A 238 3.88 6.07 -22.03
CA GLU A 238 3.32 5.31 -23.15
C GLU A 238 3.94 3.90 -23.28
N GLY A 239 5.22 3.77 -22.96
CA GLY A 239 5.93 2.49 -22.98
C GLY A 239 5.26 1.43 -22.12
N ILE A 240 4.84 1.78 -20.89
CA ILE A 240 4.16 0.82 -20.01
C ILE A 240 2.74 0.51 -20.52
N MET A 241 2.05 1.48 -21.13
CA MET A 241 0.73 1.27 -21.74
C MET A 241 0.77 0.34 -22.96
N ARG A 242 1.90 0.31 -23.70
CA ARG A 242 2.11 -0.63 -24.82
C ARG A 242 2.49 -2.04 -24.34
N MET A 243 3.18 -2.14 -23.21
CA MET A 243 3.71 -3.40 -22.71
C MET A 243 2.73 -4.19 -21.83
N LEU A 244 1.89 -3.49 -21.07
CA LEU A 244 0.99 -4.13 -20.11
C LEU A 244 -0.44 -4.17 -20.65
N ASN A 245 -1.05 -5.35 -20.53
CA ASN A 245 -2.47 -5.49 -20.72
C ASN A 245 -3.21 -5.09 -19.44
N ARG A 246 -4.50 -4.81 -19.59
CA ARG A 246 -5.38 -4.37 -18.49
C ARG A 246 -5.59 -5.40 -17.37
N ASN A 247 -5.23 -6.68 -17.60
CA ASN A 247 -5.56 -7.82 -16.75
C ASN A 247 -4.33 -8.42 -16.09
#